data_AF-A0A3M1J3W5-F1
#
_entry.id   AF-A0A3M1J3W5-F1
#
_cell.length_a   1.000
_cell.length_b   1.000
_cell.length_c   1.000
_cell.angle_alpha   90.00
_cell.angle_beta   90.00
_cell.angle_gamma   90.00
#
_symmetry.space_group_name_H-M   'P 1'
#
loop_
_entity.id
_entity.type
_entity.pdbx_description
1 polymer ?
#
loop_
_entity_poly.entity_id
_entity_poly.type
_entity_poly.pdbx_seq_one_letter_code
_entity_poly.pdbx_strand_id
1 'polypeptide(L)'
;MTHENSVALLTQFVKAHLERLVLLREFRKTVDDPYFKSALSFTIEDTQEAIARASSRLRQLGEIATSKISDETSEKLLRQGSTRRTPADKIRFVHKGLVMQMAWYDTYVKALRDDPDTQATLVALAEQARLRLERWENMMDELKVSPDKSV
;
A
#
# COMPACT_ATOMS: atom_id res chain seq x y z
N MET A 1 16.62 20.72 -4.72
CA MET A 1 16.69 19.31 -4.28
C MET A 1 16.58 18.45 -5.53
N THR A 2 17.44 17.46 -5.72
CA THR A 2 17.71 16.80 -7.02
C THR A 2 16.66 15.73 -7.35
N HIS A 3 16.52 15.40 -8.66
CA HIS A 3 15.71 14.26 -9.15
C HIS A 3 15.99 12.94 -8.40
N GLU A 4 17.16 12.81 -7.79
CA GLU A 4 17.58 11.66 -6.96
C GLU A 4 16.63 11.41 -5.78
N ASN A 5 16.11 12.45 -5.13
CA ASN A 5 15.18 12.27 -4.01
C ASN A 5 13.83 11.71 -4.47
N SER A 6 13.31 12.19 -5.61
CA SER A 6 12.10 11.67 -6.22
C SER A 6 12.25 10.21 -6.62
N VAL A 7 13.38 9.88 -7.26
CA VAL A 7 13.70 8.50 -7.66
C VAL A 7 13.77 7.58 -6.45
N ALA A 8 14.48 7.97 -5.39
CA ALA A 8 14.60 7.16 -4.17
C ALA A 8 13.23 6.90 -3.52
N LEU A 9 12.41 7.95 -3.38
CA LEU A 9 11.07 7.85 -2.78
C LEU A 9 10.13 6.97 -3.60
N LEU A 10 10.07 7.18 -4.92
CA LEU A 10 9.25 6.37 -5.82
C LEU A 10 9.71 4.90 -5.85
N THR A 11 11.01 4.66 -5.79
CA THR A 11 11.56 3.29 -5.74
C THR A 11 11.17 2.58 -4.44
N GLN A 12 11.31 3.26 -3.30
CA GLN A 12 10.87 2.74 -2.01
C GLN A 12 9.36 2.47 -2.01
N PHE A 13 8.58 3.39 -2.57
CA PHE A 13 7.13 3.28 -2.70
C PHE A 13 6.74 2.03 -3.50
N VAL A 14 7.29 1.85 -4.70
CA VAL A 14 7.00 0.70 -5.56
C VAL A 14 7.37 -0.61 -4.87
N LYS A 15 8.56 -0.68 -4.25
CA LYS A 15 9.01 -1.87 -3.51
C LYS A 15 8.02 -2.24 -2.40
N ALA A 16 7.65 -1.30 -1.53
CA ALA A 16 6.71 -1.55 -0.44
C ALA A 16 5.33 -2.02 -0.94
N HIS A 17 4.85 -1.47 -2.06
CA HIS A 17 3.56 -1.87 -2.65
C HIS A 17 3.61 -3.26 -3.28
N LEU A 18 4.73 -3.63 -3.91
CA LEU A 18 4.91 -4.99 -4.43
C LEU A 18 4.91 -6.03 -3.30
N GLU A 19 5.59 -5.76 -2.19
CA GLU A 19 5.61 -6.63 -1.01
C GLU A 19 4.19 -6.79 -0.43
N ARG A 20 3.46 -5.68 -0.32
CA ARG A 20 2.07 -5.66 0.16
C ARG A 20 1.12 -6.40 -0.78
N LEU A 21 1.32 -6.29 -2.09
CA LEU A 21 0.53 -7.00 -3.09
C LEU A 21 0.64 -8.52 -2.94
N VAL A 22 1.84 -9.03 -2.66
CA VAL A 22 2.06 -10.46 -2.38
C VAL A 22 1.23 -10.90 -1.16
N LEU A 23 1.33 -10.16 -0.05
CA LEU A 23 0.55 -10.45 1.16
C LEU A 23 -0.96 -10.43 0.91
N LEU A 24 -1.49 -9.40 0.24
CA LEU A 24 -2.92 -9.26 -0.01
C LEU A 24 -3.46 -10.43 -0.84
N ARG A 25 -2.68 -10.90 -1.81
CA ARG A 25 -3.01 -12.09 -2.61
C ARG A 25 -3.04 -13.35 -1.75
N GLU A 26 -2.11 -13.51 -0.81
CA GLU A 26 -2.13 -14.65 0.13
C GLU A 26 -3.34 -14.61 1.08
N PHE A 27 -3.70 -13.43 1.61
CA PHE A 27 -4.93 -13.30 2.39
C PHE A 27 -6.17 -13.64 1.57
N ARG A 28 -6.25 -13.16 0.32
CA ARG A 28 -7.39 -13.45 -0.57
C ARG A 28 -7.56 -14.94 -0.87
N LYS A 29 -6.48 -15.72 -0.90
CA LYS A 29 -6.53 -17.18 -1.08
C LYS A 29 -7.06 -17.93 0.14
N THR A 30 -6.89 -17.36 1.33
CA THR A 30 -7.15 -18.04 2.63
C THR A 30 -8.40 -17.52 3.34
N VAL A 31 -9.18 -16.66 2.68
CA VAL A 31 -10.41 -16.07 3.20
C VAL A 31 -11.60 -16.60 2.41
N ASP A 32 -12.60 -17.10 3.14
CA ASP A 32 -13.85 -17.62 2.58
C ASP A 32 -14.96 -16.57 2.52
N ASP A 33 -14.91 -15.57 3.41
CA ASP A 33 -15.91 -14.49 3.46
C ASP A 33 -15.94 -13.70 2.14
N PRO A 34 -17.07 -13.72 1.39
CA PRO A 34 -17.14 -13.07 0.07
C PRO A 34 -16.94 -11.55 0.12
N TYR A 35 -17.39 -10.92 1.20
CA TYR A 35 -17.32 -9.47 1.36
C TYR A 35 -15.88 -9.02 1.61
N PHE A 36 -15.19 -9.68 2.54
CA PHE A 36 -13.78 -9.45 2.78
C PHE A 36 -12.92 -9.80 1.55
N LYS A 37 -13.26 -10.88 0.83
CA LYS A 37 -12.57 -11.25 -0.41
C LYS A 37 -12.72 -10.19 -1.51
N SER A 38 -13.90 -9.59 -1.62
CA SER A 38 -14.17 -8.46 -2.54
C SER A 38 -13.36 -7.22 -2.15
N ALA A 39 -13.34 -6.85 -0.86
CA ALA A 39 -12.54 -5.73 -0.37
C ALA A 39 -11.02 -5.93 -0.62
N LEU A 40 -10.53 -7.15 -0.44
CA LEU A 40 -9.15 -7.50 -0.79
C LEU A 40 -8.88 -7.37 -2.29
N SER A 41 -9.82 -7.78 -3.15
CA SER A 41 -9.73 -7.61 -4.60
C SER A 41 -9.59 -6.14 -5.00
N PHE A 42 -10.44 -5.25 -4.49
CA PHE A 42 -10.33 -3.82 -4.77
C PHE A 42 -9.00 -3.24 -4.26
N THR A 43 -8.58 -3.63 -3.06
CA THR A 43 -7.31 -3.18 -2.49
C THR A 43 -6.11 -3.64 -3.33
N ILE A 44 -6.17 -4.84 -3.91
CA ILE A 44 -5.16 -5.39 -4.83
C ILE A 44 -5.10 -4.57 -6.11
N GLU A 45 -6.25 -4.29 -6.74
CA GLU A 45 -6.34 -3.50 -7.98
C GLU A 45 -5.77 -2.09 -7.77
N ASP A 46 -6.18 -1.41 -6.71
CA ASP A 46 -5.66 -0.08 -6.36
C ASP A 46 -4.14 -0.10 -6.11
N THR A 47 -3.64 -1.15 -5.47
CA THR A 47 -2.19 -1.32 -5.24
C THR A 47 -1.43 -1.51 -6.56
N GLN A 48 -2.00 -2.26 -7.51
CA GLN A 48 -1.40 -2.43 -8.84
C GLN A 48 -1.41 -1.12 -9.64
N GLU A 49 -2.49 -0.36 -9.58
CA GLU A 49 -2.57 0.96 -10.21
C GLU A 49 -1.53 1.93 -9.62
N ALA A 50 -1.39 1.95 -8.30
CA ALA A 50 -0.40 2.78 -7.62
C ALA A 50 1.04 2.43 -8.05
N ILE A 51 1.36 1.14 -8.14
CA ILE A 51 2.65 0.65 -8.67
C ILE A 51 2.85 1.11 -10.11
N ALA A 52 1.83 0.98 -10.97
CA ALA A 52 1.92 1.35 -12.38
C ALA A 52 2.18 2.85 -12.56
N ARG A 53 1.45 3.71 -11.84
CA ARG A 53 1.61 5.18 -11.87
C ARG A 53 3.00 5.60 -11.38
N ALA A 54 3.44 5.09 -10.23
CA ALA A 54 4.77 5.39 -9.68
C ALA A 54 5.90 4.90 -10.60
N SER A 55 5.76 3.70 -11.16
CA SER A 55 6.73 3.14 -12.12
C SER A 55 6.76 3.93 -13.43
N SER A 56 5.62 4.48 -13.87
CA SER A 56 5.56 5.36 -15.03
C SER A 56 6.30 6.67 -14.78
N ARG A 57 6.15 7.25 -13.58
CA ARG A 57 6.90 8.45 -13.21
C ARG A 57 8.41 8.19 -13.14
N LEU A 58 8.84 7.05 -12.57
CA LEU A 58 10.25 6.64 -12.60
C LEU A 58 10.81 6.60 -14.02
N ARG A 59 10.08 6.00 -14.98
CA ARG A 59 10.51 5.96 -16.39
C ARG A 59 10.65 7.33 -17.01
N GLN A 60 9.76 8.27 -16.68
CA GLN A 60 9.86 9.67 -17.14
C GLN A 60 11.09 10.38 -16.57
N LEU A 61 11.52 10.01 -15.38
CA LEU A 61 12.74 10.50 -14.74
C LEU A 61 14.02 9.82 -15.28
N GLY A 62 13.91 8.95 -16.30
CA GLY A 62 15.03 8.22 -16.88
C GLY A 62 15.40 6.93 -16.15
N GLU A 63 14.62 6.56 -15.13
CA GLU A 63 14.89 5.39 -14.30
C GLU A 63 13.95 4.24 -14.67
N ILE A 64 14.51 3.04 -14.83
CA ILE A 64 13.68 1.85 -14.91
C ILE A 64 13.44 1.40 -13.47
N ALA A 65 12.17 1.28 -13.09
CA ALA A 65 11.78 0.65 -11.83
C ALA A 65 12.29 -0.81 -11.80
N THR A 66 13.54 -0.97 -11.41
CA THR A 66 14.23 -2.25 -11.23
C THR A 66 14.07 -2.67 -9.78
N SER A 67 12.87 -2.55 -9.23
CA SER A 67 12.61 -3.02 -7.88
C SER A 67 12.53 -4.55 -7.92
N LYS A 68 13.70 -5.21 -7.91
CA LYS A 68 13.77 -6.56 -7.36
C LYS A 68 13.16 -6.47 -5.97
N ILE A 69 12.08 -7.22 -5.77
CA ILE A 69 11.55 -7.45 -4.44
C ILE A 69 12.73 -7.96 -3.61
N SER A 70 13.02 -7.32 -2.49
CA SER A 70 14.01 -7.89 -1.57
C SER A 70 13.35 -9.09 -0.93
N ASP A 71 13.82 -10.29 -1.29
CA ASP A 71 13.25 -11.56 -0.82
C ASP A 71 13.10 -11.56 0.71
N GLU A 72 14.10 -11.08 1.44
CA GLU A 72 14.08 -10.98 2.91
C GLU A 72 12.97 -10.09 3.49
N THR A 73 12.69 -8.94 2.84
CA THR A 73 11.67 -7.99 3.34
C THR A 73 10.27 -8.53 3.07
N SER A 74 10.06 -9.14 1.89
CA SER A 74 8.82 -9.86 1.58
C SER A 74 8.57 -11.02 2.52
N GLU A 75 9.59 -11.82 2.82
CA GLU A 75 9.47 -12.94 3.76
C GLU A 75 9.11 -12.48 5.17
N LYS A 76 9.65 -11.34 5.64
CA LYS A 76 9.27 -10.79 6.95
C LYS A 76 7.80 -10.38 6.97
N LEU A 77 7.33 -9.66 5.95
CA LEU A 77 5.93 -9.24 5.86
C LEU A 77 4.98 -10.44 5.74
N LEU A 78 5.35 -11.43 4.94
CA LEU A 78 4.63 -12.69 4.80
C LEU A 78 4.58 -13.48 6.11
N ARG A 79 5.69 -13.58 6.84
CA ARG A 79 5.71 -14.20 8.18
C ARG A 79 4.80 -13.46 9.16
N GLN A 80 4.82 -12.13 9.16
CA GLN A 80 3.88 -11.36 9.99
C GLN A 80 2.42 -11.61 9.57
N GLY A 81 2.15 -11.70 8.28
CA GLY A 81 0.85 -12.03 7.73
C GLY A 81 0.37 -13.43 8.12
N SER A 82 1.23 -14.44 8.02
CA SER A 82 0.88 -15.84 8.30
C SER A 82 0.55 -16.09 9.77
N THR A 83 1.03 -15.24 10.69
CA THR A 83 0.62 -15.29 12.10
C THR A 83 -0.84 -14.86 12.32
N ARG A 84 -1.49 -14.23 11.35
CA ARG A 84 -2.88 -13.76 11.42
C ARG A 84 -3.84 -14.88 11.07
N ARG A 85 -4.28 -15.61 12.10
CA ARG A 85 -5.11 -16.81 11.93
C ARG A 85 -6.57 -16.47 11.62
N THR A 86 -7.14 -15.48 12.30
CA THR A 86 -8.57 -15.15 12.16
C THR A 86 -8.82 -14.13 11.04
N PRO A 87 -10.02 -14.10 10.43
CA PRO A 87 -10.42 -13.04 9.50
C PRO A 87 -10.27 -11.63 10.10
N ALA A 88 -10.69 -11.45 11.36
CA ALA A 88 -10.56 -10.18 12.07
C ALA A 88 -9.09 -9.71 12.17
N ASP A 89 -8.16 -10.61 12.47
CA ASP A 89 -6.73 -10.27 12.55
C ASP A 89 -6.17 -9.86 11.19
N LYS A 90 -6.57 -10.54 10.12
CA LYS A 90 -6.19 -10.19 8.75
C LYS A 90 -6.75 -8.81 8.35
N ILE A 91 -8.02 -8.54 8.67
CA ILE A 91 -8.67 -7.26 8.42
C ILE A 91 -7.93 -6.12 9.13
N ARG A 92 -7.64 -6.28 10.43
CA ARG A 92 -6.88 -5.28 11.20
C ARG A 92 -5.46 -5.09 10.66
N PHE A 93 -4.82 -6.16 10.21
CA PHE A 93 -3.46 -6.09 9.65
C PHE A 93 -3.44 -5.29 8.34
N VAL A 94 -4.42 -5.51 7.46
CA VAL A 94 -4.56 -4.70 6.24
C VAL A 94 -4.86 -3.25 6.62
N HIS A 95 -5.84 -2.99 7.49
CA HIS A 95 -6.16 -1.65 7.96
C HIS A 95 -4.93 -0.90 8.49
N LYS A 96 -4.16 -1.50 9.41
CA LYS A 96 -2.94 -0.89 9.97
C LYS A 96 -1.97 -0.45 8.87
N GLY A 97 -1.77 -1.27 7.85
CA GLY A 97 -0.89 -0.89 6.76
C GLY A 97 -1.45 0.17 5.81
N LEU A 98 -2.79 0.30 5.68
CA LEU A 98 -3.40 1.42 4.94
C LEU A 98 -3.20 2.73 5.71
N VAL A 99 -3.36 2.71 7.03
CA VAL A 99 -3.06 3.85 7.92
C VAL A 99 -1.58 4.25 7.82
N MET A 100 -0.67 3.28 7.88
CA MET A 100 0.77 3.55 7.72
C MET A 100 1.11 4.13 6.33
N GLN A 101 0.41 3.69 5.28
CA GLN A 101 0.55 4.26 3.94
C GLN A 101 0.09 5.72 3.89
N MET A 102 -1.02 6.07 4.55
CA MET A 102 -1.48 7.46 4.63
C MET A 102 -0.47 8.35 5.37
N ALA A 103 0.05 7.89 6.52
CA ALA A 103 1.09 8.60 7.25
C ALA A 103 2.37 8.81 6.42
N TRP A 104 2.71 7.83 5.58
CA TRP A 104 3.82 7.95 4.64
C TRP A 104 3.56 9.07 3.62
N TYR A 105 2.38 9.12 2.97
CA TYR A 105 2.05 10.21 2.04
C TYR A 105 2.13 11.58 2.71
N ASP A 106 1.53 11.74 3.90
CA ASP A 106 1.52 13.01 4.64
C ASP A 106 2.93 13.53 4.96
N THR A 107 3.88 12.60 5.14
CA THR A 107 5.28 12.89 5.42
C THR A 107 6.03 13.29 4.15
N TYR A 108 5.94 12.48 3.09
CA TYR A 108 6.86 12.57 1.96
C TYR A 108 6.36 13.42 0.79
N VAL A 109 5.05 13.66 0.65
CA VAL A 109 4.51 14.56 -0.39
C VAL A 109 5.06 15.98 -0.24
N LYS A 110 5.22 16.47 1.00
CA LYS A 110 5.75 17.82 1.27
C LYS A 110 7.25 17.93 0.94
N ALA A 111 7.99 16.82 1.02
CA ALA A 111 9.41 16.78 0.70
C ALA A 111 9.69 16.91 -0.81
N LEU A 112 8.67 16.72 -1.65
CA LEU A 112 8.77 16.74 -3.11
C LEU A 112 8.43 18.11 -3.74
N ARG A 113 8.41 19.19 -2.96
CA ARG A 113 8.05 20.55 -3.45
C ARG A 113 8.91 21.04 -4.64
N ASP A 114 10.12 20.52 -4.76
CA ASP A 114 11.06 20.85 -5.84
C ASP A 114 10.88 19.96 -7.09
N ASP A 115 9.97 18.97 -7.06
CA ASP A 115 9.56 18.13 -8.20
C ASP A 115 8.01 18.05 -8.27
N PRO A 116 7.37 19.09 -8.83
CA PRO A 116 5.92 19.27 -8.80
C PRO A 116 5.13 18.13 -9.45
N ASP A 117 5.66 17.52 -10.50
CA ASP A 117 5.01 16.42 -11.20
C ASP A 117 5.03 15.12 -10.36
N THR A 118 6.16 14.81 -9.72
CA THR A 118 6.23 13.66 -8.80
C THR A 118 5.36 13.92 -7.58
N GLN A 119 5.35 15.14 -7.06
CA GLN A 119 4.47 15.55 -5.98
C GLN A 119 2.99 15.37 -6.37
N ALA A 120 2.56 15.88 -7.53
CA ALA A 120 1.19 15.74 -8.02
C ALA A 120 0.78 14.28 -8.19
N THR A 121 1.71 13.44 -8.69
CA THR A 121 1.50 11.99 -8.79
C THR A 121 1.21 11.37 -7.42
N LEU A 122 2.02 11.69 -6.40
CA LEU A 122 1.81 11.15 -5.05
C LEU A 122 0.58 11.73 -4.36
N VAL A 123 0.22 12.99 -4.61
CA VAL A 123 -1.03 13.59 -4.10
C VAL A 123 -2.25 12.83 -4.63
N ALA A 124 -2.32 12.60 -5.94
CA ALA A 124 -3.43 11.85 -6.53
C ALA A 124 -3.52 10.42 -5.97
N LEU A 125 -2.38 9.75 -5.76
CA LEU A 125 -2.34 8.43 -5.13
C LEU A 125 -2.77 8.47 -3.66
N ALA A 126 -2.45 9.54 -2.92
CA ALA A 126 -2.85 9.72 -1.54
C ALA A 126 -4.38 9.91 -1.41
N GLU A 127 -4.99 10.65 -2.33
CA GLU A 127 -6.45 10.82 -2.39
C GLU A 127 -7.16 9.49 -2.67
N GLN A 128 -6.67 8.72 -3.65
CA GLN A 128 -7.18 7.37 -3.92
C GLN A 128 -7.02 6.46 -2.69
N ALA A 129 -5.86 6.50 -2.03
CA ALA A 129 -5.61 5.72 -0.82
C ALA A 129 -6.53 6.11 0.35
N ARG A 130 -6.91 7.38 0.46
CA ARG A 130 -7.83 7.88 1.50
C ARG A 130 -9.24 7.30 1.32
N LEU A 131 -9.78 7.35 0.11
CA LEU A 131 -11.09 6.76 -0.21
C LEU A 131 -11.10 5.25 0.03
N ARG A 132 -9.99 4.57 -0.27
CA ARG A 132 -9.84 3.14 0.01
C ARG A 132 -9.79 2.84 1.51
N LEU A 133 -9.08 3.65 2.30
CA LEU A 133 -9.06 3.49 3.75
C LEU A 133 -10.47 3.65 4.33
N GLU A 134 -11.21 4.69 3.92
CA GLU A 134 -12.60 4.90 4.33
C GLU A 134 -13.50 3.71 3.99
N ARG A 135 -13.41 3.17 2.77
CA ARG A 135 -14.15 1.96 2.38
C ARG A 135 -13.79 0.76 3.26
N TRP A 136 -12.52 0.63 3.62
CA TRP A 136 -12.05 -0.44 4.50
C TRP A 136 -12.58 -0.28 5.93
N GLU A 137 -12.61 0.94 6.44
CA GLU A 137 -13.16 1.28 7.76
C GLU A 137 -14.67 1.01 7.81
N ASN A 138 -15.42 1.38 6.76
CA ASN A 138 -16.84 1.04 6.64
C ASN A 138 -17.08 -0.47 6.65
N MET A 139 -16.26 -1.24 5.92
CA MET A 139 -16.31 -2.71 5.94
C MET A 139 -16.02 -3.26 7.35
N MET A 140 -15.05 -2.67 8.06
CA MET A 140 -14.72 -3.06 9.43
C MET A 140 -15.89 -2.83 10.39
N ASP A 141 -16.59 -1.70 10.27
CA ASP A 141 -17.76 -1.39 11.09
C ASP A 141 -18.92 -2.37 10.83
N GLU A 142 -19.20 -2.68 9.56
CA GLU A 142 -20.22 -3.67 9.17
C GLU A 142 -19.90 -5.07 9.71
N LEU A 143 -18.62 -5.47 9.65
CA LEU A 143 -18.14 -6.75 10.17
C LEU A 143 -17.88 -6.74 11.69
N LYS A 144 -18.14 -5.61 12.36
CA LYS A 144 -17.92 -5.41 13.82
C LYS A 144 -16.47 -5.71 14.24
N VAL A 145 -15.51 -5.38 13.38
CA VAL A 145 -14.08 -5.54 13.65
C VAL A 145 -13.52 -4.19 14.09
N SER A 146 -13.22 -4.04 15.37
CA SER A 146 -12.57 -2.82 15.86
C SER A 146 -11.12 -2.71 15.38
N PRO A 147 -10.62 -1.48 15.12
CA PRO A 147 -9.20 -1.21 14.90
C PRO A 147 -8.35 -1.74 16.05
N ASP A 148 -7.10 -2.10 15.71
CA ASP A 148 -6.14 -2.53 16.73
C ASP A 148 -5.79 -1.33 17.62
N LYS A 149 -5.90 -1.47 18.95
CA LYS A 149 -5.65 -0.38 19.92
C LYS A 149 -4.15 -0.05 20.07
N SER A 150 -3.30 -0.74 19.34
CA SER A 150 -1.84 -0.66 19.47
C SER A 150 -1.25 0.31 18.43
N VAL A 151 -1.30 1.61 18.76
CA VAL A 151 -0.45 2.66 18.17
C VAL A 151 0.63 3.01 19.18
#